data_AF-A0A9E7B8T8-F1
#
_entry.id   AF-A0A9E7B8T8-F1
#
_cell.length_a   1.000
_cell.length_b   1.000
_cell.length_c   1.000
_cell.angle_alpha   90.00
_cell.angle_beta   90.00
_cell.angle_gamma   90.00
#
_symmetry.space_group_name_H-M   'P 1'
#
loop_
_entity.id
_entity.type
_entity.pdbx_description
1 polymer ?
#
loop_
_entity_poly.entity_id
_entity_poly.type
_entity_poly.pdbx_seq_one_letter_code
_entity_poly.pdbx_strand_id
1 'polypeptide(L)'
;MKRTQIFLYHLSRLALALTFVYAGAVKMQDVVAFAGHVAAYQLLPYAMNYLVAATLPYVEFLAGLLLLLNARVRPALVAVGGLNLVFMLALLSVL
;
A
#
# COMPACT_ATOMS: atom_id res chain seq x y z
N MET A 1 4.57 7.42 28.93
CA MET A 1 5.33 6.85 27.78
C MET A 1 6.69 7.55 27.73
N LYS A 2 7.83 6.81 27.68
CA LYS A 2 9.17 7.42 27.60
C LYS A 2 9.27 8.28 26.32
N ARG A 3 9.90 9.47 26.36
CA ARG A 3 10.02 10.42 25.22
C ARG A 3 10.47 9.72 23.92
N THR A 4 11.35 8.74 24.02
CA THR A 4 11.82 7.91 22.89
C THR A 4 10.70 7.18 22.15
N GLN A 5 9.69 6.66 22.86
CA GLN A 5 8.58 5.91 22.26
C GLN A 5 7.70 6.79 21.38
N ILE A 6 7.51 8.06 21.79
CA ILE A 6 6.73 9.04 21.02
C ILE A 6 7.47 9.38 19.72
N PHE A 7 8.78 9.58 19.82
CA PHE A 7 9.61 9.88 18.65
C PHE A 7 9.63 8.72 17.64
N LEU A 8 9.82 7.48 18.13
CA LEU A 8 9.76 6.27 17.30
C LEU A 8 8.40 6.11 16.63
N TYR A 9 7.31 6.33 17.36
CA TYR A 9 5.96 6.24 16.80
C TYR A 9 5.76 7.21 15.61
N HIS A 10 6.11 8.49 15.80
CA HIS A 10 5.94 9.49 14.75
C HIS A 10 6.85 9.22 13.54
N LEU A 11 8.10 8.80 13.79
CA LEU A 11 9.04 8.48 12.72
C LEU A 11 8.54 7.29 11.89
N SER A 12 8.12 6.19 12.53
CA SER A 12 7.58 5.03 11.83
C SER A 12 6.31 5.36 11.06
N ARG A 13 5.43 6.20 11.62
CA ARG A 13 4.21 6.65 10.93
C ARG A 13 4.56 7.44 9.67
N LEU A 14 5.48 8.40 9.76
CA LEU A 14 5.91 9.21 8.62
C LEU A 14 6.60 8.36 7.56
N ALA A 15 7.45 7.41 7.97
CA ALA A 15 8.09 6.48 7.05
C ALA A 15 7.06 5.64 6.26
N LEU A 16 6.08 5.05 6.97
CA LEU A 16 4.99 4.31 6.33
C LEU A 16 4.15 5.20 5.40
N ALA A 17 3.80 6.40 5.85
CA ALA A 17 3.01 7.35 5.07
C ALA A 17 3.72 7.71 3.75
N LEU A 18 4.98 8.14 3.82
CA LEU A 18 5.78 8.52 2.67
C LEU A 18 5.98 7.35 1.70
N THR A 19 6.23 6.15 2.23
CA THR A 19 6.40 4.93 1.42
C THR A 19 5.13 4.60 0.63
N PHE A 20 3.96 4.61 1.27
CA PHE A 20 2.68 4.30 0.61
C PHE A 20 2.22 5.39 -0.36
N VAL A 21 2.45 6.67 -0.03
CA VAL A 21 2.19 7.78 -0.95
C VAL A 21 3.07 7.66 -2.20
N TYR A 22 4.37 7.44 -2.01
CA TYR A 22 5.30 7.29 -3.13
C TYR A 22 4.97 6.05 -3.99
N ALA A 23 4.80 4.89 -3.35
CA ALA A 23 4.50 3.64 -4.05
C ALA A 23 3.17 3.70 -4.80
N GLY A 24 2.12 4.26 -4.19
CA GLY A 24 0.83 4.46 -4.84
C GLY A 24 0.94 5.41 -6.04
N ALA A 25 1.64 6.54 -5.88
CA ALA A 25 1.84 7.51 -6.96
C ALA A 25 2.57 6.91 -8.17
N VAL A 26 3.63 6.12 -7.93
CA VAL A 26 4.37 5.45 -9.00
C VAL A 26 3.48 4.46 -9.75
N LYS A 27 2.68 3.65 -9.04
CA LYS A 27 1.78 2.68 -9.66
C LYS A 27 0.61 3.32 -10.43
N MET A 28 0.18 4.51 -10.03
CA MET A 28 -0.86 5.28 -10.75
C MET A 28 -0.40 5.81 -12.10
N GLN A 29 0.89 6.14 -12.23
CA GLN A 29 1.42 6.72 -13.46
C GLN A 29 1.37 5.74 -14.63
N ASP A 30 1.57 4.44 -14.35
CA ASP A 30 1.51 3.39 -15.35
C ASP A 30 0.73 2.18 -14.84
N VAL A 31 -0.60 2.29 -14.93
CA VAL A 31 -1.54 1.24 -14.56
C VAL A 31 -1.34 -0.03 -15.39
N VAL A 32 -0.89 0.09 -16.65
CA VAL A 32 -0.68 -1.05 -17.55
C VAL A 32 0.56 -1.83 -17.12
N ALA A 33 1.67 -1.15 -16.83
CA ALA A 33 2.85 -1.79 -16.26
C ALA A 33 2.52 -2.46 -14.91
N PHE A 34 1.75 -1.79 -14.06
CA PHE A 34 1.34 -2.38 -12.78
C PHE A 34 0.41 -3.60 -12.94
N ALA A 35 -0.50 -3.59 -13.92
CA ALA A 35 -1.30 -4.76 -14.26
C ALA A 35 -0.44 -5.95 -14.70
N GLY A 36 0.65 -5.68 -15.44
CA GLY A 36 1.66 -6.69 -15.76
C GLY A 36 2.34 -7.27 -14.52
N HIS A 37 2.70 -6.43 -13.56
CA HIS A 37 3.25 -6.88 -12.28
C HIS A 37 2.26 -7.72 -11.46
N VAL A 38 0.97 -7.36 -11.46
CA VAL A 38 -0.08 -8.16 -10.79
C VAL A 38 -0.29 -9.49 -11.52
N ALA A 39 -0.29 -9.48 -12.86
CA ALA A 39 -0.44 -10.69 -13.67
C ALA A 39 0.69 -11.70 -13.47
N ALA A 40 1.90 -11.24 -13.14
CA ALA A 40 3.05 -12.10 -12.84
C ALA A 40 2.81 -13.04 -11.65
N TYR A 41 1.92 -12.68 -10.72
CA TYR A 41 1.55 -13.54 -9.59
C TYR A 41 0.59 -14.67 -9.99
N GLN A 42 0.01 -14.65 -11.20
CA GLN A 42 -0.93 -15.66 -11.70
C GLN A 42 -2.13 -15.96 -10.77
N LEU A 43 -2.45 -15.04 -9.85
CA LEU A 43 -3.50 -15.21 -8.84
C LEU A 43 -4.91 -14.92 -9.37
N LEU A 44 -5.02 -14.06 -10.39
CA LEU A 44 -6.28 -13.51 -10.85
C LEU A 44 -6.43 -13.63 -12.39
N PRO A 45 -7.66 -13.75 -12.89
CA PRO A 45 -7.95 -13.67 -14.32
C PRO A 45 -7.47 -12.36 -14.94
N TYR A 46 -7.15 -12.38 -16.23
CA TYR A 46 -6.59 -11.23 -16.95
C TYR A 46 -7.37 -9.92 -16.78
N ALA A 47 -8.71 -9.96 -16.85
CA ALA A 47 -9.54 -8.77 -16.67
C ALA A 47 -9.52 -8.23 -15.23
N MET A 48 -9.38 -9.11 -14.23
CA MET A 48 -9.29 -8.71 -12.82
C MET A 48 -7.92 -8.10 -12.50
N ASN A 49 -6.84 -8.47 -13.21
CA ASN A 49 -5.53 -7.84 -13.04
C ASN A 49 -5.59 -6.35 -13.32
N TYR A 50 -6.27 -5.94 -14.39
CA TYR A 50 -6.48 -4.52 -14.71
C TYR A 50 -7.35 -3.82 -13.67
N LEU A 51 -8.41 -4.46 -13.18
CA LEU A 51 -9.28 -3.88 -12.16
C LEU A 51 -8.51 -3.62 -10.86
N VAL A 52 -7.73 -4.60 -10.40
CA VAL A 52 -6.88 -4.46 -9.21
C VAL A 52 -5.81 -3.40 -9.45
N ALA A 53 -5.15 -3.43 -10.60
CA ALA A 53 -4.13 -2.44 -10.93
C ALA A 53 -4.69 -1.01 -11.02
N ALA A 54 -5.93 -0.84 -11.45
CA ALA A 54 -6.59 0.46 -11.56
C ALA A 54 -7.18 0.96 -10.24
N THR A 55 -7.39 0.11 -9.23
CA THR A 55 -8.05 0.50 -7.96
C THR A 55 -7.09 0.53 -6.78
N LEU A 56 -6.22 -0.48 -6.68
CA LEU A 56 -5.32 -0.68 -5.55
C LEU A 56 -4.36 0.50 -5.33
N PRO A 57 -3.73 1.11 -6.35
CA PRO A 57 -2.84 2.26 -6.16
C PRO A 57 -3.54 3.45 -5.50
N TYR A 58 -4.82 3.70 -5.82
CA TYR A 58 -5.61 4.77 -5.20
C TYR A 58 -5.89 4.52 -3.74
N VAL A 59 -6.15 3.26 -3.37
CA VAL A 59 -6.34 2.88 -1.97
C VAL A 59 -5.02 3.02 -1.19
N GLU A 60 -3.90 2.57 -1.75
CA GLU A 60 -2.56 2.73 -1.16
C GLU A 60 -2.21 4.19 -0.93
N PHE A 61 -2.39 5.01 -1.96
CA PHE A 61 -2.05 6.43 -1.91
C PHE A 61 -2.92 7.18 -0.90
N LEU A 62 -4.24 6.93 -0.92
CA LEU A 62 -5.16 7.56 0.03
C LEU A 62 -4.84 7.14 1.48
N ALA A 63 -4.54 5.87 1.72
CA ALA A 63 -4.15 5.39 3.05
C ALA A 63 -2.84 6.04 3.51
N GLY A 64 -1.85 6.15 2.63
CA GLY A 64 -0.60 6.86 2.90
C GLY A 64 -0.82 8.35 3.20
N LEU A 65 -1.69 9.01 2.44
CA LEU A 65 -2.01 10.43 2.62
C LEU A 65 -2.72 10.68 3.96
N LEU A 66 -3.65 9.80 4.35
CA LEU A 66 -4.32 9.86 5.65
C LEU A 66 -3.31 9.73 6.81
N LEU A 67 -2.33 8.82 6.69
CA LEU A 67 -1.25 8.68 7.67
C LEU A 67 -0.34 9.91 7.71
N LEU A 68 -0.07 10.53 6.55
CA LEU A 68 0.76 11.72 6.43
C LEU A 68 0.10 12.92 7.11
N LEU A 69 -1.17 13.16 6.77
CA LEU A 69 -1.99 14.25 7.32
C LEU A 69 -2.41 14.03 8.78
N ASN A 70 -2.03 12.90 9.38
CA ASN A 70 -2.47 12.49 10.73
C ASN A 70 -4.01 12.42 10.86
N ALA A 71 -4.71 12.25 9.74
CA ALA A 71 -6.16 12.17 9.68
C ALA A 71 -6.58 10.70 9.72
N ARG A 72 -7.49 10.33 10.64
CA ARG A 72 -8.01 8.95 10.74
C ARG A 72 -6.89 7.88 10.72
N VAL A 73 -5.87 8.03 11.57
CA VAL A 73 -4.67 7.15 11.59
C VAL A 73 -5.00 5.67 11.82
N ARG A 74 -6.00 5.37 12.66
CA ARG A 74 -6.38 3.97 12.98
C ARG A 74 -6.86 3.17 11.75
N PRO A 75 -7.89 3.61 11.00
CA PRO A 75 -8.31 2.87 9.79
C PRO A 75 -7.24 2.87 8.71
N ALA A 76 -6.44 3.95 8.57
CA ALA A 76 -5.36 3.99 7.61
C ALA A 76 -4.25 2.95 7.92
N LEU A 77 -3.91 2.75 9.20
CA LEU A 77 -2.99 1.69 9.63
C LEU A 77 -3.53 0.28 9.33
N VAL A 78 -4.83 0.05 9.56
CA VAL A 78 -5.47 -1.23 9.24
C VAL A 78 -5.43 -1.49 7.73
N ALA A 79 -5.72 -0.48 6.92
CA ALA A 79 -5.63 -0.59 5.46
C ALA A 79 -4.20 -0.89 4.99
N VAL A 80 -3.21 -0.14 5.47
CA VAL A 80 -1.79 -0.34 5.15
C VAL A 80 -1.28 -1.71 5.60
N GLY A 81 -1.68 -2.16 6.79
CA GLY A 81 -1.34 -3.49 7.32
C GLY A 81 -1.99 -4.61 6.51
N GLY A 82 -3.28 -4.47 6.17
CA GLY A 82 -4.01 -5.42 5.34
C GLY A 82 -3.42 -5.53 3.94
N LEU A 83 -3.09 -4.40 3.31
CA LEU A 83 -2.43 -4.37 2.00
C LEU A 83 -1.07 -5.08 2.04
N ASN A 84 -0.26 -4.82 3.05
CA ASN A 84 1.02 -5.53 3.24
C ASN A 84 0.82 -7.05 3.35
N LEU A 85 -0.15 -7.49 4.15
CA LEU A 85 -0.44 -8.92 4.29
C LEU A 85 -0.87 -9.53 2.96
N VAL A 86 -1.74 -8.86 2.20
CA VAL A 86 -2.16 -9.33 0.87
C VAL A 86 -0.95 -9.46 -0.06
N PHE A 87 -0.04 -8.47 -0.09
CA PHE A 87 1.16 -8.56 -0.92
C PHE A 87 2.12 -9.67 -0.46
N MET A 88 2.29 -9.87 0.85
CA MET A 88 3.09 -10.97 1.37
C MET A 88 2.51 -12.33 0.96
N LEU A 89 1.19 -12.50 1.08
CA LEU A 89 0.50 -13.72 0.65
C LEU A 89 0.62 -13.92 -0.86
N ALA A 90 0.51 -12.86 -1.65
CA ALA A 90 0.71 -12.93 -3.09
C ALA A 90 2.13 -13.37 -3.46
N LEU A 91 3.15 -12.79 -2.80
CA LEU A 91 4.55 -13.20 -2.95
C LEU A 91 4.78 -14.66 -2.55
N LEU A 92 4.18 -15.12 -1.45
CA LEU A 92 4.28 -16.51 -1.03
C LEU A 92 3.60 -17.49 -1.99
N SER A 93 2.56 -17.06 -2.70
CA SER A 93 1.84 -17.93 -3.64
C SER A 93 2.61 -18.26 -4.92
N VAL A 94 3.60 -17.44 -5.28
CA VAL A 94 4.39 -17.57 -6.52
C VAL A 94 5.80 -18.14 -6.27
N LEU A 95 6.17 -18.33 -5.00
CA LEU A 95 7.42 -18.94 -4.53
C LEU A 95 7.33 -20.46 -4.58
#